data_AF-A0A8C0XB98-F1
#
_entry.id   AF-A0A8C0XB98-F1
#
_cell.length_a   1.000
_cell.length_b   1.000
_cell.length_c   1.000
_cell.angle_alpha   90.00
_cell.angle_beta   90.00
_cell.angle_gamma   90.00
#
_symmetry.space_group_name_H-M   'P 1'
#
loop_
_entity.id
_entity.type
_entity.pdbx_description
1 polymer ?
#
loop_
_entity_poly.entity_id
_entity_poly.type
_entity_poly.pdbx_seq_one_letter_code
_entity_poly.pdbx_strand_id
1 'polypeptide(L)'
;MSSKHQLLTFVSLLETNKPYLVNCVRIPALQSLLLFSRSLDTNGDCSRLVADSWLELKLTDSESAVQLLAASLRLRTHWEDALDQQLSHQAWRQRQRQEEEEEEEEEEEKTLSVSHQEVAALSKELLQFMATKVPYSLRRLTSLEAQNLYLGPQTITAAPSVPGLFGNFTLSPHPTKGGYIVTDFLTYNCLTSDTDLYSDCLRTFWTCPYCGLHLPLTPLERIAHENTCSEVPRDNATGAEEAPAPLQKASALQRPYHCETCHKDFLFTPTEVLRHRRQHM
;
A
#
# COMPACT_ATOMS: atom_id res chain seq x y z
N MET A 1 4.39 -15.59 15.70
CA MET A 1 3.47 -14.95 14.74
C MET A 1 2.23 -15.82 14.63
N SER A 2 1.05 -15.26 14.84
CA SER A 2 -0.23 -15.98 14.77
C SER A 2 -1.25 -15.14 14.01
N SER A 3 -2.09 -15.76 13.20
CA SER A 3 -3.21 -15.08 12.53
C SER A 3 -4.48 -15.05 13.39
N LYS A 4 -4.43 -15.58 14.62
CA LYS A 4 -5.60 -15.75 15.51
C LYS A 4 -5.63 -14.75 16.67
N HIS A 5 -4.89 -13.65 16.59
CA HIS A 5 -4.98 -12.63 17.64
C HIS A 5 -6.38 -11.99 17.62
N GLN A 6 -6.98 -11.89 18.79
CA GLN A 6 -8.34 -11.39 18.98
C GLN A 6 -8.33 -10.19 19.91
N LEU A 7 -9.22 -9.23 19.65
CA LEU A 7 -9.57 -8.19 20.59
C LEU A 7 -10.90 -8.52 21.25
N LEU A 8 -11.05 -8.08 22.49
CA LEU A 8 -12.30 -8.15 23.22
C LEU A 8 -12.92 -6.77 23.22
N THR A 9 -14.05 -6.61 22.54
CA THR A 9 -14.89 -5.42 22.65
C THR A 9 -15.98 -5.66 23.67
N PHE A 10 -16.37 -4.62 24.37
CA PHE A 10 -17.41 -4.66 25.39
C PHE A 10 -18.30 -3.42 25.27
N VAL A 11 -19.56 -3.53 25.65
CA VAL A 11 -20.51 -2.41 25.58
C VAL A 11 -20.53 -1.63 26.88
N SER A 12 -20.46 -2.32 28.02
CA SER A 12 -20.51 -1.67 29.33
C SER A 12 -19.49 -2.24 30.31
N LEU A 13 -18.99 -1.35 31.16
CA LEU A 13 -18.10 -1.66 32.27
C LEU A 13 -18.90 -1.55 33.57
N LEU A 14 -18.99 -2.64 34.33
CA LEU A 14 -19.62 -2.64 35.64
C LEU A 14 -18.53 -2.55 36.71
N GLU A 15 -18.44 -1.40 37.37
CA GLU A 15 -17.52 -1.20 38.48
C GLU A 15 -18.16 -1.65 39.79
N THR A 16 -17.55 -2.65 40.43
CA THR A 16 -17.86 -3.05 41.81
C THR A 16 -16.58 -2.92 42.64
N ASN A 17 -16.15 -3.98 43.34
CA ASN A 17 -14.80 -4.04 43.91
C ASN A 17 -13.72 -4.33 42.86
N LYS A 18 -14.11 -4.90 41.71
CA LYS A 18 -13.27 -5.09 40.51
C LYS A 18 -14.10 -4.71 39.27
N PRO A 19 -13.46 -4.18 38.22
CA PRO A 19 -14.15 -3.87 36.98
C PRO A 19 -14.53 -5.17 36.25
N TYR A 20 -15.81 -5.29 35.89
CA TYR A 20 -16.33 -6.39 35.07
C TYR A 20 -16.75 -5.88 33.70
N LEU A 21 -16.33 -6.58 32.65
CA LEU A 21 -16.75 -6.30 31.29
C LEU A 21 -18.07 -7.02 31.00
N VAL A 22 -19.07 -6.29 30.53
CA VAL A 22 -20.41 -6.80 30.23
C VAL A 22 -20.64 -6.72 28.71
N ASN A 23 -21.32 -7.73 28.16
CA ASN A 23 -21.60 -7.88 26.73
C ASN A 23 -20.31 -7.87 25.88
N CYS A 24 -19.46 -8.87 26.10
CA CYS A 24 -18.19 -9.00 25.41
C CYS A 24 -18.31 -9.76 24.08
N VAL A 25 -17.70 -9.23 23.03
CA VAL A 25 -17.58 -9.89 21.72
C VAL A 25 -16.10 -10.01 21.35
N ARG A 26 -15.71 -11.14 20.76
CA ARG A 26 -14.36 -11.36 20.26
C ARG A 26 -14.31 -11.00 18.78
N ILE A 27 -13.34 -10.18 18.39
CA ILE A 27 -13.15 -9.75 17.00
C ILE A 27 -11.69 -9.98 16.55
N PRO A 28 -11.44 -10.23 15.26
CA PRO A 28 -10.09 -10.30 14.70
C PRO A 28 -9.31 -9.00 14.94
N ALA A 29 -8.12 -9.09 15.56
CA ALA A 29 -7.45 -7.87 16.01
C ALA A 29 -6.94 -6.99 14.85
N LEU A 30 -6.30 -7.58 13.84
CA LEU A 30 -5.66 -6.84 12.77
C LEU A 30 -6.69 -6.07 11.94
N GLN A 31 -7.70 -6.76 11.44
CA GLN A 31 -8.71 -6.18 10.56
C GLN A 31 -9.54 -5.11 11.28
N SER A 32 -9.91 -5.36 12.54
CA SER A 32 -10.66 -4.39 13.33
C SER A 32 -9.83 -3.15 13.66
N LEU A 33 -8.54 -3.27 13.98
CA LEU A 33 -7.68 -2.10 14.16
C LEU A 33 -7.51 -1.34 12.84
N LEU A 34 -7.32 -2.04 11.72
CA LEU A 34 -7.17 -1.42 10.41
C LEU A 34 -8.44 -0.70 9.93
N LEU A 35 -9.64 -1.08 10.37
CA LEU A 35 -10.89 -0.40 9.98
C LEU A 35 -11.33 0.68 10.97
N PHE A 36 -11.10 0.50 12.27
CA PHE A 36 -11.73 1.33 13.31
C PHE A 36 -10.76 2.18 14.14
N SER A 37 -9.45 2.03 13.97
CA SER A 37 -8.49 2.88 14.67
C SER A 37 -8.62 4.35 14.24
N ARG A 38 -8.37 5.25 15.18
CA ARG A 38 -8.34 6.69 14.93
C ARG A 38 -7.02 7.11 14.30
N SER A 39 -5.92 6.49 14.69
CA SER A 39 -4.61 6.74 14.10
C SER A 39 -3.89 5.43 13.78
N LEU A 40 -3.30 5.38 12.58
CA LEU A 40 -2.42 4.34 12.09
C LEU A 40 -1.11 4.98 11.68
N ASP A 41 -0.04 4.49 12.28
CA ASP A 41 1.32 4.93 12.03
C ASP A 41 2.10 3.76 11.42
N THR A 42 2.83 3.98 10.33
CA THR A 42 3.56 2.92 9.61
C THR A 42 5.05 3.22 9.50
N ASN A 43 5.84 2.18 9.26
CA ASN A 43 7.19 2.30 8.68
C ASN A 43 7.15 2.33 7.15
N GLY A 44 8.29 2.54 6.50
CA GLY A 44 8.42 2.59 5.04
C GLY A 44 7.95 1.31 4.33
N ASP A 45 8.29 0.14 4.88
CA ASP A 45 7.87 -1.15 4.28
C ASP A 45 6.47 -1.61 4.71
N CYS A 46 5.74 -0.80 5.50
CA CYS A 46 4.44 -1.12 6.11
C CYS A 46 4.38 -2.43 6.94
N SER A 47 5.53 -3.05 7.22
CA SER A 47 5.65 -4.27 8.03
C SER A 47 5.41 -4.02 9.52
N ARG A 48 5.62 -2.79 10.00
CA ARG A 48 5.34 -2.34 11.36
C ARG A 48 4.22 -1.30 11.32
N LEU A 49 3.15 -1.60 12.04
CA LEU A 49 2.00 -0.71 12.18
C LEU A 49 1.75 -0.44 13.66
N VAL A 50 1.43 0.81 13.98
CA VAL A 50 0.99 1.19 15.32
C VAL A 50 -0.39 1.79 15.25
N ALA A 51 -1.34 1.17 15.97
CA ALA A 51 -2.69 1.65 16.12
C ALA A 51 -2.85 2.46 17.42
N ASP A 52 -3.47 3.63 17.29
CA ASP A 52 -3.81 4.57 18.36
C ASP A 52 -2.62 4.94 19.28
N SER A 53 -1.39 4.81 18.76
CA SER A 53 -0.14 5.07 19.48
C SER A 53 0.14 4.16 20.69
N TRP A 54 -0.53 3.00 20.80
CA TRP A 54 -0.31 2.07 21.94
C TRP A 54 -0.29 0.58 21.56
N LEU A 55 -0.85 0.19 20.42
CA LEU A 55 -0.82 -1.18 19.92
C LEU A 55 0.11 -1.30 18.73
N GLU A 56 1.13 -2.14 18.85
CA GLU A 56 2.04 -2.49 17.78
C GLU A 56 1.62 -3.81 17.11
N LEU A 57 1.56 -3.77 15.79
CA LEU A 57 1.33 -4.88 14.90
C LEU A 57 2.60 -5.05 14.04
N LYS A 58 3.20 -6.23 14.07
CA LYS A 58 4.31 -6.59 13.16
C LYS A 58 3.89 -7.70 12.22
N LEU A 59 3.93 -7.44 10.93
CA LEU A 59 3.66 -8.40 9.87
C LEU A 59 4.99 -8.95 9.34
N THR A 60 5.01 -10.23 8.98
CA THR A 60 6.21 -10.87 8.42
C THR A 60 6.41 -10.55 6.94
N ASP A 61 5.32 -10.32 6.23
CA ASP A 61 5.32 -10.06 4.79
C ASP A 61 4.89 -8.61 4.54
N SER A 62 5.79 -7.82 3.96
CA SER A 62 5.53 -6.43 3.61
C SER A 62 4.51 -6.31 2.47
N GLU A 63 4.48 -7.26 1.53
CA GLU A 63 3.54 -7.24 0.41
C GLU A 63 2.10 -7.42 0.90
N SER A 64 1.85 -8.48 1.68
CA SER A 64 0.55 -8.69 2.33
C SER A 64 0.14 -7.53 3.23
N ALA A 65 1.09 -6.92 3.95
CA ALA A 65 0.82 -5.79 4.83
C ALA A 65 0.32 -4.58 4.07
N VAL A 66 0.98 -4.26 2.96
CA VAL A 66 0.59 -3.14 2.11
C VAL A 66 -0.73 -3.40 1.40
N GLN A 67 -0.96 -4.60 0.87
CA GLN A 67 -2.24 -4.97 0.26
C GLN A 67 -3.40 -4.84 1.26
N LEU A 68 -3.21 -5.30 2.50
CA LEU A 68 -4.20 -5.13 3.57
C LEU A 68 -4.44 -3.66 3.91
N LEU A 69 -3.38 -2.84 3.97
CA LEU A 69 -3.52 -1.40 4.20
C LEU A 69 -4.30 -0.74 3.07
N ALA A 70 -3.93 -0.99 1.82
CA ALA A 70 -4.62 -0.46 0.65
C ALA A 70 -6.10 -0.88 0.63
N ALA A 71 -6.39 -2.15 0.92
CA ALA A 71 -7.77 -2.63 1.05
C ALA A 71 -8.52 -1.91 2.19
N SER A 72 -7.88 -1.72 3.35
CA SER A 72 -8.49 -1.01 4.48
C SER A 72 -8.77 0.46 4.18
N LEU A 73 -7.89 1.14 3.43
CA LEU A 73 -8.08 2.51 2.98
C LEU A 73 -9.30 2.60 2.06
N ARG A 74 -9.37 1.74 1.02
CA ARG A 74 -10.50 1.69 0.08
C ARG A 74 -11.83 1.39 0.78
N LEU A 75 -11.81 0.46 1.75
CA LEU A 75 -13.01 0.11 2.51
C LEU A 75 -13.48 1.23 3.41
N ARG A 76 -12.57 1.95 4.06
CA ARG A 76 -12.92 3.13 4.88
C ARG A 76 -13.52 4.24 4.03
N THR A 77 -12.90 4.57 2.89
CA THR A 77 -13.44 5.60 1.99
C THR A 77 -14.80 5.21 1.42
N HIS A 78 -14.95 3.96 0.93
CA HIS A 78 -16.22 3.48 0.39
C HIS A 78 -17.32 3.43 1.46
N TRP A 79 -16.97 3.12 2.71
CA TRP A 79 -17.91 3.17 3.82
C TRP A 79 -18.31 4.62 4.15
N GLU A 80 -17.36 5.55 4.24
CA GLU A 80 -17.65 6.98 4.45
C GLU A 80 -18.54 7.54 3.34
N ASP A 81 -18.21 7.27 2.07
CA ASP A 81 -19.01 7.69 0.91
C ASP A 81 -20.44 7.14 0.97
N ALA A 82 -20.61 5.85 1.30
CA ALA A 82 -21.92 5.22 1.41
C ALA A 82 -22.75 5.81 2.58
N LEU A 83 -22.09 6.15 3.71
CA LEU A 83 -22.75 6.82 4.83
C LEU A 83 -23.18 8.24 4.46
N ASP A 84 -22.33 9.00 3.79
CA ASP A 84 -22.63 10.37 3.37
C ASP A 84 -23.77 10.41 2.35
N GLN A 85 -23.82 9.45 1.42
CA GLN A 85 -24.95 9.27 0.51
C GLN A 85 -26.26 8.96 1.25
N GLN A 86 -26.22 8.06 2.24
CA GLN A 86 -27.40 7.72 3.04
C GLN A 86 -27.90 8.90 3.89
N LEU A 87 -26.98 9.64 4.51
CA LEU A 87 -27.29 10.83 5.30
C LEU A 87 -27.84 11.97 4.44
N SER A 88 -27.23 12.22 3.29
CA SER A 88 -27.71 13.24 2.33
C SER A 88 -29.09 12.89 1.77
N HIS A 89 -29.34 11.63 1.42
CA HIS A 89 -30.65 11.16 1.00
C HIS A 89 -31.71 11.31 2.09
N GLN A 90 -31.39 11.01 3.36
CA GLN A 90 -32.31 11.26 4.48
C GLN A 90 -32.57 12.75 4.70
N ALA A 91 -31.53 13.59 4.61
CA ALA A 91 -31.64 15.03 4.77
C ALA A 91 -32.42 15.70 3.62
N TRP A 92 -32.37 15.11 2.42
CA TRP A 92 -33.17 15.52 1.27
C TRP A 92 -34.64 15.11 1.45
N ARG A 93 -34.93 13.84 1.83
CA ARG A 93 -36.30 13.38 2.15
C ARG A 93 -36.96 14.15 3.29
N GLN A 94 -36.17 14.68 4.23
CA GLN A 94 -36.70 15.53 5.29
C GLN A 94 -37.08 16.92 4.78
N ARG A 95 -36.37 17.45 3.77
CA ARG A 95 -36.66 18.75 3.13
C ARG A 95 -37.86 18.64 2.18
N GLN A 96 -37.92 17.60 1.36
CA GLN A 96 -39.04 17.41 0.42
C GLN A 96 -40.37 17.05 1.08
N ARG A 97 -40.38 16.39 2.24
CA ARG A 97 -41.63 16.25 3.02
C ARG A 97 -42.27 17.58 3.45
N GLN A 98 -41.59 18.72 3.23
CA GLN A 98 -42.13 20.05 3.43
C GLN A 98 -42.65 20.71 2.13
N GLU A 99 -42.43 20.09 0.96
CA GLU A 99 -42.75 20.60 -0.37
C GLU A 99 -43.33 19.44 -1.23
N GLU A 100 -44.66 19.23 -1.22
CA GLU A 100 -45.40 18.25 -2.05
C GLU A 100 -45.16 18.42 -3.58
N GLU A 101 -45.30 17.47 -4.52
CA GLU A 101 -45.29 15.99 -4.60
C GLU A 101 -45.34 15.59 -6.12
N GLU A 102 -45.02 14.33 -6.47
CA GLU A 102 -45.55 13.50 -7.60
C GLU A 102 -44.71 13.13 -8.85
N GLU A 103 -43.56 13.73 -9.22
CA GLU A 103 -42.82 13.28 -10.43
C GLU A 103 -41.56 12.41 -10.17
N GLU A 104 -41.18 12.15 -8.91
CA GLU A 104 -39.86 11.58 -8.58
C GLU A 104 -39.84 10.09 -8.14
N GLU A 105 -41.00 9.43 -7.96
CA GLU A 105 -41.07 8.06 -7.41
C GLU A 105 -40.29 7.01 -8.24
N GLU A 106 -40.23 7.15 -9.58
CA GLU A 106 -39.48 6.21 -10.45
C GLU A 106 -37.96 6.42 -10.44
N GLU A 107 -37.47 7.64 -10.18
CA GLU A 107 -36.03 7.92 -9.99
C GLU A 107 -35.60 7.60 -8.56
N GLU A 108 -36.46 7.82 -7.56
CA GLU A 108 -36.25 7.40 -6.18
C GLU A 108 -36.11 5.88 -6.05
N GLU A 109 -36.99 5.08 -6.66
CA GLU A 109 -36.91 3.62 -6.56
C GLU A 109 -35.61 3.09 -7.19
N LYS A 110 -35.15 3.71 -8.28
CA LYS A 110 -33.85 3.40 -8.91
C LYS A 110 -32.67 3.80 -8.02
N THR A 111 -32.64 5.02 -7.46
CA THR A 111 -31.53 5.48 -6.61
C THR A 111 -31.45 4.71 -5.28
N LEU A 112 -32.58 4.37 -4.68
CA LEU A 112 -32.68 3.47 -3.52
C LEU A 112 -32.16 2.07 -3.84
N SER A 113 -32.55 1.50 -4.99
CA SER A 113 -32.10 0.17 -5.40
C SER A 113 -30.58 0.10 -5.65
N VAL A 114 -30.01 1.16 -6.26
CA VAL A 114 -28.57 1.28 -6.50
C VAL A 114 -27.81 1.38 -5.16
N SER A 115 -28.30 2.22 -4.23
CA SER A 115 -27.67 2.34 -2.92
C SER A 115 -27.74 1.03 -2.11
N HIS A 116 -28.84 0.28 -2.20
CA HIS A 116 -28.94 -1.04 -1.58
C HIS A 116 -27.94 -2.05 -2.19
N GLN A 117 -27.72 -1.99 -3.49
CA GLN A 117 -26.75 -2.86 -4.16
C GLN A 117 -25.30 -2.50 -3.79
N GLU A 118 -24.97 -1.21 -3.69
CA GLU A 118 -23.66 -0.72 -3.25
C GLU A 118 -23.38 -1.11 -1.79
N VAL A 119 -24.35 -0.93 -0.90
CA VAL A 119 -24.24 -1.37 0.51
C VAL A 119 -24.08 -2.88 0.61
N ALA A 120 -24.79 -3.66 -0.22
CA ALA A 120 -24.62 -5.10 -0.27
C ALA A 120 -23.22 -5.50 -0.75
N ALA A 121 -22.69 -4.83 -1.79
CA ALA A 121 -21.34 -5.03 -2.28
C ALA A 121 -20.29 -4.71 -1.20
N LEU A 122 -20.39 -3.54 -0.56
CA LEU A 122 -19.55 -3.14 0.55
C LEU A 122 -19.59 -4.16 1.69
N SER A 123 -20.78 -4.65 2.05
CA SER A 123 -20.92 -5.66 3.11
C SER A 123 -20.16 -6.95 2.79
N LYS A 124 -20.18 -7.38 1.52
CA LYS A 124 -19.46 -8.56 1.05
C LYS A 124 -17.95 -8.33 1.09
N GLU A 125 -17.47 -7.17 0.67
CA GLU A 125 -16.05 -6.82 0.70
C GLU A 125 -15.53 -6.72 2.15
N LEU A 126 -16.31 -6.13 3.06
CA LEU A 126 -16.00 -6.09 4.49
C LEU A 126 -15.91 -7.50 5.08
N LEU A 127 -16.84 -8.40 4.75
CA LEU A 127 -16.80 -9.79 5.20
C LEU A 127 -15.56 -10.52 4.66
N GLN A 128 -15.23 -10.31 3.39
CA GLN A 128 -14.02 -10.89 2.78
C GLN A 128 -12.76 -10.36 3.44
N PHE A 129 -12.69 -9.05 3.71
CA PHE A 129 -11.58 -8.42 4.43
C PHE A 129 -11.42 -8.99 5.84
N MET A 130 -12.52 -9.12 6.59
CA MET A 130 -12.53 -9.72 7.93
C MET A 130 -12.11 -11.21 7.94
N ALA A 131 -12.29 -11.92 6.82
CA ALA A 131 -11.91 -13.32 6.67
C ALA A 131 -10.44 -13.53 6.26
N THR A 132 -9.72 -12.47 5.86
CA THR A 132 -8.30 -12.55 5.48
C THR A 132 -7.45 -13.09 6.63
N LYS A 133 -6.52 -14.01 6.33
CA LYS A 133 -5.64 -14.62 7.33
C LYS A 133 -4.20 -14.28 7.02
N VAL A 134 -3.65 -13.36 7.80
CA VAL A 134 -2.24 -12.96 7.70
C VAL A 134 -1.54 -13.26 9.02
N PRO A 135 -0.33 -13.84 9.03
CA PRO A 135 0.44 -14.01 10.25
C PRO A 135 1.03 -12.68 10.72
N TYR A 136 0.73 -12.30 11.96
CA TYR A 136 1.31 -11.10 12.59
C TYR A 136 1.60 -11.35 14.07
N SER A 137 2.25 -10.39 14.72
CA SER A 137 2.32 -10.31 16.18
C SER A 137 1.64 -9.05 16.63
N LEU A 138 0.87 -9.17 17.72
CA LEU A 138 0.25 -8.05 18.41
C LEU A 138 0.97 -7.84 19.75
N ARG A 139 1.43 -6.62 20.01
CA ARG A 139 2.09 -6.24 21.26
C ARG A 139 1.60 -4.88 21.74
N ARG A 140 1.40 -4.75 23.05
CA ARG A 140 1.16 -3.44 23.68
C ARG A 140 2.49 -2.73 23.87
N LEU A 141 2.59 -1.48 23.41
CA LEU A 141 3.74 -0.63 23.62
C LEU A 141 3.85 -0.22 25.10
N THR A 142 5.07 -0.20 25.59
CA THR A 142 5.37 0.38 26.91
C THR A 142 5.41 1.90 26.84
N SER A 143 5.27 2.58 27.99
CA SER A 143 5.32 4.05 28.03
C SER A 143 6.63 4.63 27.50
N LEU A 144 7.75 3.92 27.67
CA LEU A 144 9.06 4.34 27.16
C LEU A 144 9.15 4.20 25.63
N GLU A 145 8.66 3.08 25.10
CA GLU A 145 8.62 2.86 23.64
C GLU A 145 7.69 3.84 22.95
N ALA A 146 6.55 4.19 23.57
CA ALA A 146 5.63 5.19 23.05
C ALA A 146 6.27 6.60 22.95
N GLN A 147 7.20 6.93 23.85
CA GLN A 147 7.93 8.20 23.81
C GLN A 147 8.98 8.26 22.68
N ASN A 148 9.61 7.13 22.35
CA ASN A 148 10.64 7.02 21.32
C ASN A 148 10.11 6.42 20.01
N LEU A 149 8.79 6.48 19.81
CA LEU A 149 8.14 5.78 18.71
C LEU A 149 8.37 6.48 17.36
N TYR A 150 8.47 7.80 17.39
CA TYR A 150 8.45 8.63 16.20
C TYR A 150 9.84 9.18 15.87
N LEU A 151 10.11 9.34 14.59
CA LEU A 151 11.36 9.93 14.09
C LEU A 151 11.48 11.43 14.43
N GLY A 152 10.35 12.09 14.71
CA GLY A 152 10.29 13.54 14.95
C GLY A 152 10.26 14.35 13.65
N PRO A 153 10.21 15.69 13.73
CA PRO A 153 10.19 16.56 12.57
C PRO A 153 11.49 16.42 11.78
N GLN A 154 11.45 15.60 10.72
CA GLN A 154 12.58 15.40 9.83
C GLN A 154 12.64 16.48 8.75
N THR A 155 13.83 17.00 8.49
CA THR A 155 14.18 17.80 7.31
C THR A 155 14.62 16.87 6.18
N ILE A 156 13.75 15.97 5.69
CA ILE A 156 14.12 15.10 4.55
C ILE A 156 13.51 15.59 3.23
N THR A 157 14.39 15.57 2.25
CA THR A 157 14.34 16.00 0.86
C THR A 157 13.52 15.04 0.00
N ALA A 158 12.61 15.58 -0.82
CA ALA A 158 11.75 14.89 -1.79
C ALA A 158 10.70 13.92 -1.19
N ALA A 159 9.42 14.26 -1.38
CA ALA A 159 8.34 13.32 -1.15
C ALA A 159 8.55 12.06 -2.01
N PRO A 160 8.45 10.84 -1.45
CA PRO A 160 8.41 9.65 -2.27
C PRO A 160 7.14 9.75 -3.14
N SER A 161 7.31 9.99 -4.44
CA SER A 161 6.19 9.89 -5.37
C SER A 161 5.82 8.42 -5.44
N VAL A 162 4.70 8.06 -4.83
CA VAL A 162 4.16 6.70 -4.82
C VAL A 162 2.82 6.67 -5.53
N PRO A 163 2.83 6.67 -6.88
CA PRO A 163 1.59 6.48 -7.64
C PRO A 163 0.94 5.16 -7.25
N GLY A 164 -0.37 5.16 -6.99
CA GLY A 164 -1.16 3.93 -6.90
C GLY A 164 -1.30 3.31 -5.50
N LEU A 165 -0.36 3.52 -4.58
CA LEU A 165 -0.51 3.02 -3.20
C LEU A 165 -1.46 3.86 -2.36
N PHE A 166 -1.38 5.17 -2.57
CA PHE A 166 -2.18 6.19 -1.90
C PHE A 166 -3.00 7.00 -2.92
N GLY A 167 -3.39 6.40 -4.05
CA GLY A 167 -4.16 7.10 -5.08
C GLY A 167 -3.59 8.47 -5.44
N ASN A 168 -4.47 9.48 -5.53
CA ASN A 168 -4.12 10.88 -5.79
C ASN A 168 -3.89 11.68 -4.48
N PHE A 169 -3.66 11.03 -3.33
CA PHE A 169 -3.52 11.73 -2.05
C PHE A 169 -2.29 12.63 -2.04
N THR A 170 -2.49 13.90 -1.65
CA THR A 170 -1.42 14.87 -1.49
C THR A 170 -0.63 14.59 -0.22
N LEU A 171 0.53 13.94 -0.36
CA LEU A 171 1.42 13.65 0.76
C LEU A 171 1.97 14.95 1.36
N SER A 172 1.58 15.24 2.61
CA SER A 172 2.11 16.38 3.37
C SER A 172 2.95 15.88 4.54
N PRO A 173 4.09 16.52 4.88
CA PRO A 173 4.91 16.07 6.00
C PRO A 173 4.18 16.29 7.33
N HIS A 174 4.23 15.30 8.23
CA HIS A 174 3.59 15.44 9.55
C HIS A 174 4.42 16.36 10.46
N PRO A 175 3.82 17.40 11.09
CA PRO A 175 4.59 18.43 11.81
C PRO A 175 5.32 17.95 13.07
N THR A 176 4.79 16.94 13.78
CA THR A 176 5.37 16.45 15.04
C THR A 176 5.93 15.03 14.97
N LYS A 177 5.24 14.08 14.32
CA LYS A 177 5.66 12.68 14.19
C LYS A 177 6.77 12.46 13.16
N GLY A 178 6.89 13.33 12.16
CA GLY A 178 7.66 13.05 10.96
C GLY A 178 6.92 12.14 9.98
N GLY A 179 7.56 11.76 8.88
CA GLY A 179 6.91 11.00 7.81
C GLY A 179 5.87 11.84 7.03
N TYR A 180 4.97 11.16 6.32
CA TYR A 180 3.98 11.78 5.43
C TYR A 180 2.55 11.43 5.87
N ILE A 181 1.71 12.44 6.01
CA ILE A 181 0.27 12.28 6.18
C ILE A 181 -0.31 11.84 4.84
N VAL A 182 -0.98 10.70 4.85
CA VAL A 182 -1.66 10.12 3.70
C VAL A 182 -3.15 10.42 3.76
N THR A 183 -3.76 10.09 4.90
CA THR A 183 -5.17 10.38 5.22
C THR A 183 -5.23 10.95 6.63
N ASP A 184 -6.41 11.40 7.06
CA ASP A 184 -6.62 11.94 8.41
C ASP A 184 -6.24 10.96 9.53
N PHE A 185 -6.29 9.65 9.25
CA PHE A 185 -5.93 8.60 10.19
C PHE A 185 -4.59 7.92 9.89
N LEU A 186 -4.05 7.99 8.66
CA LEU A 186 -2.84 7.26 8.27
C LEU A 186 -1.63 8.20 8.12
N THR A 187 -0.58 7.95 8.91
CA THR A 187 0.74 8.56 8.75
C THR A 187 1.76 7.51 8.30
N TYR A 188 2.36 7.74 7.15
CA TYR A 188 3.33 6.85 6.51
C TYR A 188 4.77 7.21 6.88
N ASN A 189 5.58 6.17 7.12
CA ASN A 189 7.01 6.26 7.46
C ASN A 189 7.34 7.24 8.61
N CYS A 190 6.53 7.23 9.67
CA CYS A 190 6.74 8.06 10.86
C CYS A 190 7.39 7.30 12.03
N LEU A 191 7.41 5.96 11.96
CA LEU A 191 7.92 5.10 13.02
C LEU A 191 9.46 4.97 12.98
N THR A 192 10.08 4.93 14.15
CA THR A 192 11.49 4.52 14.29
C THR A 192 11.65 3.05 13.89
N SER A 193 12.44 2.76 12.86
CA SER A 193 12.80 1.38 12.50
C SER A 193 14.03 0.94 13.30
N ASP A 194 13.97 -0.24 13.93
CA ASP A 194 15.17 -0.92 14.48
C ASP A 194 16.09 -1.44 13.34
N THR A 195 15.55 -1.53 12.12
CA THR A 195 16.26 -1.89 10.89
C THR A 195 17.03 -0.70 10.35
N ASP A 196 18.24 -0.96 9.85
CA ASP A 196 19.18 0.04 9.35
C ASP A 196 18.50 1.17 8.57
N LEU A 197 18.92 2.41 8.80
CA LEU A 197 18.48 3.64 8.14
C LEU A 197 18.46 3.55 6.59
N TYR A 198 19.16 2.55 6.02
CA TYR A 198 19.23 2.27 4.60
C TYR A 198 18.16 1.31 4.07
N SER A 199 17.44 0.59 4.95
CA SER A 199 16.45 -0.43 4.58
C SER A 199 15.36 0.12 3.67
N ASP A 200 14.87 1.34 3.96
CA ASP A 200 13.84 2.02 3.16
C ASP A 200 14.32 2.39 1.74
N CYS A 201 15.63 2.39 1.50
CA CYS A 201 16.27 2.65 0.22
C CYS A 201 16.83 1.38 -0.44
N LEU A 202 16.70 0.21 0.19
CA LEU A 202 17.18 -1.05 -0.37
C LEU A 202 16.25 -1.47 -1.51
N ARG A 203 16.75 -1.25 -2.73
CA ARG A 203 16.11 -1.73 -3.95
C ARG A 203 16.44 -3.21 -4.13
N THR A 204 15.41 -4.05 -4.17
CA THR A 204 15.57 -5.47 -4.49
C THR A 204 15.12 -5.73 -5.92
N PHE A 205 15.85 -6.59 -6.61
CA PHE A 205 15.48 -7.00 -7.96
C PHE A 205 14.18 -7.78 -7.90
N TRP A 206 13.15 -7.23 -8.53
CA TRP A 206 11.84 -7.87 -8.64
C TRP A 206 11.47 -7.99 -10.12
N THR A 207 10.68 -9.02 -10.44
CA THR A 207 10.13 -9.22 -11.79
C THR A 207 8.62 -9.21 -11.70
N CYS A 208 7.98 -8.29 -12.41
CA CYS A 208 6.52 -8.21 -12.43
C CYS A 208 5.91 -9.46 -13.09
N PRO A 209 4.97 -10.16 -12.43
CA PRO A 209 4.32 -11.34 -13.01
C PRO A 209 3.38 -10.98 -14.17
N TYR A 210 2.90 -9.72 -14.24
CA TYR A 210 1.95 -9.28 -15.25
C TYR A 210 2.63 -8.74 -16.51
N CYS A 211 3.59 -7.81 -16.37
CA CYS A 211 4.28 -7.20 -17.52
C CYS A 211 5.70 -7.73 -17.78
N GLY A 212 6.28 -8.52 -16.87
CA GLY A 212 7.63 -9.05 -16.99
C GLY A 212 8.74 -8.02 -16.74
N LEU A 213 8.42 -6.84 -16.19
CA LEU A 213 9.42 -5.80 -15.88
C LEU A 213 10.38 -6.28 -14.80
N HIS A 214 11.68 -6.31 -15.10
CA HIS A 214 12.74 -6.67 -14.15
C HIS A 214 13.60 -5.45 -13.78
N LEU A 215 13.38 -4.89 -12.59
CA LEU A 215 14.14 -3.75 -12.07
C LEU A 215 14.40 -3.90 -10.57
N PRO A 216 15.45 -3.23 -10.04
CA PRO A 216 15.64 -3.06 -8.61
C PRO A 216 14.67 -1.97 -8.12
N LEU A 217 13.59 -2.39 -7.46
CA LEU A 217 12.54 -1.53 -6.92
C LEU A 217 12.57 -1.56 -5.39
N THR A 218 12.22 -0.45 -4.75
CA THR A 218 11.83 -0.50 -3.34
C THR A 218 10.49 -1.23 -3.21
N PRO A 219 10.14 -1.80 -2.03
CA PRO A 219 8.83 -2.43 -1.82
C PRO A 219 7.67 -1.50 -2.21
N LEU A 220 7.84 -0.21 -1.96
CA LEU A 220 6.87 0.84 -2.28
C LEU A 220 6.74 1.10 -3.79
N GLU A 221 7.86 1.17 -4.52
CA GLU A 221 7.88 1.31 -5.99
C GLU A 221 7.30 0.08 -6.69
N ARG A 222 7.56 -1.12 -6.17
CA ARG A 222 7.00 -2.38 -6.67
C ARG A 222 5.47 -2.34 -6.65
N ILE A 223 4.89 -1.93 -5.52
CA ILE A 223 3.44 -1.94 -5.34
C ILE A 223 2.78 -0.82 -6.13
N ALA A 224 3.43 0.34 -6.24
CA ALA A 224 3.03 1.40 -7.16
C ALA A 224 2.91 0.88 -8.61
N HIS A 225 3.91 0.10 -9.03
CA HIS A 225 3.88 -0.57 -10.32
C HIS A 225 2.75 -1.60 -10.39
N GLU A 226 2.60 -2.51 -9.42
CA GLU A 226 1.52 -3.52 -9.41
C GLU A 226 0.12 -2.89 -9.49
N ASN A 227 -0.13 -1.79 -8.79
CA ASN A 227 -1.42 -1.09 -8.83
C ASN A 227 -1.72 -0.40 -10.17
N THR A 228 -0.68 -0.04 -10.94
CA THR A 228 -0.82 0.62 -12.25
C THR A 228 -0.69 -0.38 -13.40
N CYS A 229 -0.13 -1.56 -13.13
CA CYS A 229 0.09 -2.60 -14.11
C CYS A 229 -1.26 -3.27 -14.42
N SER A 230 -1.84 -2.92 -15.55
CA SER A 230 -3.11 -3.51 -16.00
C SER A 230 -3.00 -5.03 -16.10
N GLU A 231 -3.96 -5.75 -15.50
CA GLU A 231 -4.10 -7.19 -15.62
C GLU A 231 -4.28 -7.58 -17.10
N VAL A 232 -3.20 -8.03 -17.74
CA VAL A 232 -3.30 -8.75 -19.00
C VAL A 232 -2.92 -10.20 -18.71
N PRO A 233 -3.88 -11.13 -18.67
CA PRO A 233 -3.57 -12.55 -18.65
C PRO A 233 -2.85 -12.88 -19.94
N ARG A 234 -1.56 -13.19 -19.88
CA ARG A 234 -0.89 -13.91 -20.97
C ARG A 234 -1.27 -15.37 -20.84
N ASP A 235 -2.40 -15.76 -21.43
CA ASP A 235 -2.62 -17.16 -21.77
C ASP A 235 -3.23 -17.31 -23.17
N ASN A 236 -2.49 -18.08 -23.98
CA ASN A 236 -2.85 -18.75 -25.25
C ASN A 236 -2.95 -17.86 -26.51
N ALA A 237 -2.39 -18.18 -27.69
CA ALA A 237 -1.74 -19.38 -28.19
C ALA A 237 -0.97 -19.10 -29.51
N THR A 238 0.05 -19.91 -29.76
CA THR A 238 0.46 -20.51 -31.05
C THR A 238 0.86 -19.63 -32.24
N GLY A 239 2.16 -19.69 -32.57
CA GLY A 239 2.61 -20.26 -33.85
C GLY A 239 2.86 -19.30 -35.01
N ALA A 240 4.09 -18.81 -35.11
CA ALA A 240 4.82 -18.72 -36.38
C ALA A 240 6.31 -18.55 -36.09
N GLU A 241 7.12 -19.43 -36.69
CA GLU A 241 8.56 -19.28 -36.78
C GLU A 241 8.92 -17.93 -37.40
N GLU A 242 9.82 -17.20 -36.76
CA GLU A 242 10.97 -16.59 -37.43
C GLU A 242 11.98 -16.17 -36.35
N ALA A 243 13.15 -16.79 -36.39
CA ALA A 243 14.24 -16.53 -35.46
C ALA A 243 14.82 -15.12 -35.71
N PRO A 244 14.89 -14.24 -34.70
CA PRO A 244 15.75 -13.07 -34.79
C PRO A 244 17.16 -13.46 -34.34
N ALA A 245 18.14 -13.10 -35.17
CA ALA A 245 19.57 -13.28 -34.93
C ALA A 245 20.03 -12.74 -33.55
N PRO A 246 21.08 -13.32 -32.93
CA PRO A 246 21.52 -12.91 -31.61
C PRO A 246 22.14 -11.50 -31.65
N LEU A 247 21.40 -10.51 -31.14
CA LEU A 247 21.94 -9.21 -30.74
C LEU A 247 22.89 -9.42 -29.57
N GLN A 248 24.19 -9.31 -29.86
CA GLN A 248 25.26 -9.38 -28.87
C GLN A 248 25.06 -8.28 -27.83
N LYS A 249 24.95 -8.67 -26.55
CA LYS A 249 24.88 -7.78 -25.40
C LYS A 249 26.11 -6.87 -25.41
N ALA A 250 25.93 -5.58 -25.64
CA ALA A 250 26.98 -4.59 -25.43
C ALA A 250 27.32 -4.58 -23.93
N SER A 251 28.52 -5.05 -23.60
CA SER A 251 29.03 -5.02 -22.24
C SER A 251 29.29 -3.57 -21.83
N ALA A 252 28.86 -3.15 -20.64
CA ALA A 252 28.95 -1.78 -20.10
C ALA A 252 30.38 -1.21 -20.00
N LEU A 253 31.40 -1.97 -20.42
CA LEU A 253 32.82 -1.63 -20.41
C LEU A 253 33.41 -1.36 -21.81
N GLN A 254 32.62 -1.50 -22.89
CA GLN A 254 33.06 -1.21 -24.25
C GLN A 254 32.96 0.29 -24.54
N ARG A 255 34.04 0.88 -25.05
CA ARG A 255 34.10 2.28 -25.47
C ARG A 255 34.44 2.38 -26.96
N PRO A 256 33.96 3.42 -27.66
CA PRO A 256 34.35 3.67 -29.03
C PRO A 256 35.86 3.96 -29.11
N TYR A 257 36.53 3.29 -30.03
CA TYR A 257 37.96 3.36 -30.28
C TYR A 257 38.20 3.42 -31.79
N HIS A 258 38.82 4.52 -32.24
CA HIS A 258 39.31 4.67 -33.61
C HIS A 258 40.75 4.16 -33.71
N CYS A 259 41.05 3.31 -34.69
CA CYS A 259 42.42 2.90 -34.98
C CYS A 259 43.01 3.76 -36.10
N GLU A 260 44.07 4.51 -35.80
CA GLU A 260 44.83 5.35 -36.74
C GLU A 260 45.50 4.57 -37.88
N THR A 261 45.73 3.26 -37.73
CA THR A 261 46.44 2.44 -38.72
C THR A 261 45.52 1.83 -39.77
N CYS A 262 44.29 1.50 -39.39
CA CYS A 262 43.29 0.93 -40.30
C CYS A 262 42.10 1.86 -40.57
N HIS A 263 42.09 3.05 -39.98
CA HIS A 263 41.05 4.09 -40.09
C HIS A 263 39.61 3.58 -39.91
N LYS A 264 39.43 2.67 -38.95
CA LYS A 264 38.12 2.08 -38.63
C LYS A 264 37.76 2.32 -37.17
N ASP A 265 36.48 2.60 -36.94
CA ASP A 265 35.88 2.75 -35.62
C ASP A 265 35.39 1.41 -35.09
N PHE A 266 35.76 1.09 -33.85
CA PHE A 266 35.38 -0.13 -33.15
C PHE A 266 34.83 0.18 -31.77
N LEU A 267 33.98 -0.69 -31.23
CA LEU A 267 33.57 -0.68 -29.82
C LEU A 267 34.38 -1.75 -29.09
N PHE A 268 35.44 -1.35 -28.39
CA PHE A 268 36.36 -2.28 -27.73
C PHE A 268 36.45 -2.01 -26.24
N THR A 269 36.71 -3.08 -25.49
CA THR A 269 37.22 -2.99 -24.12
C THR A 269 38.72 -2.64 -24.15
N PRO A 270 39.29 -2.08 -23.06
CA PRO A 270 40.71 -1.70 -23.02
C PRO A 270 41.68 -2.84 -23.38
N THR A 271 41.33 -4.09 -23.05
CA THR A 271 42.14 -5.28 -23.38
C THR A 271 42.06 -5.65 -24.86
N GLU A 272 40.91 -5.44 -25.50
CA GLU A 272 40.73 -5.65 -26.95
C GLU A 272 41.48 -4.60 -27.77
N VAL A 273 41.52 -3.34 -27.32
CA VAL A 273 42.34 -2.29 -27.96
C VAL A 273 43.82 -2.69 -27.99
N LEU A 274 44.35 -3.23 -26.90
CA LEU A 274 45.75 -3.70 -26.82
C LEU A 274 46.00 -4.93 -27.70
N ARG A 275 45.00 -5.80 -27.88
CA ARG A 275 45.11 -6.97 -28.76
C ARG A 275 45.08 -6.56 -30.23
N HIS A 276 44.21 -5.60 -30.58
CA HIS A 276 44.12 -5.04 -31.92
C HIS A 276 45.41 -4.29 -32.30
N ARG A 277 45.98 -3.47 -31.41
CA ARG A 277 47.27 -2.80 -31.66
C ARG A 277 48.42 -3.78 -31.90
N ARG A 278 48.42 -4.94 -31.25
CA ARG A 278 49.41 -6.00 -31.47
C ARG A 278 49.31 -6.70 -32.83
N GLN A 279 48.19 -6.57 -33.54
CA GLN A 279 48.03 -7.12 -34.90
C GLN A 279 48.62 -6.19 -35.98
N HIS A 280 49.00 -4.97 -35.60
CA HIS A 280 49.64 -3.97 -36.46
C HIS A 280 51.15 -3.79 -36.17
N MET A 281 51.73 -4.67 -35.34
CA MET A 281 53.18 -4.84 -35.16
C MET A 281 53.64 -6.13 -35.82
#